data_AF-A0A3M1Q2A4-F1
#
_entry.id   AF-A0A3M1Q2A4-F1
#
_cell.length_a   1.000
_cell.length_b   1.000
_cell.length_c   1.000
_cell.angle_alpha   90.00
_cell.angle_beta   90.00
_cell.angle_gamma   90.00
#
_symmetry.space_group_name_H-M   'P 1'
#
loop_
_entity.id
_entity.type
_entity.pdbx_description
1 polymer ?
#
loop_
_entity_poly.entity_id
_entity_poly.type
_entity_poly.pdbx_seq_one_letter_code
_entity_poly.pdbx_strand_id
1 'polypeptide(L)'
;EALEKLRAEAREKGRRAKAETEDVLARVKRSSRELYERMGGSERIVPVLWRLGAWFVFGALAGLVLGLAFTIGLVQILVLLINGRPNPRLGDWLSWMGRYLNQILDYLKAEGEARALPFPFGPAPEAEEEDGDRAGS
;
A
#
# COMPACT_ATOMS: atom_id res chain seq x y z
N GLU A 1 13.02 46.77 -52.00
CA GLU A 1 12.25 47.47 -50.96
C GLU A 1 11.07 46.66 -50.39
N ALA A 2 10.12 46.15 -51.19
CA ALA A 2 8.96 45.42 -50.67
C ALA A 2 9.30 44.15 -49.84
N LEU A 3 10.32 43.39 -50.26
CA LEU A 3 10.79 42.20 -49.54
C LEU A 3 11.48 42.52 -48.19
N GLU A 4 12.13 43.68 -48.07
CA GLU A 4 12.75 44.10 -46.81
C GLU A 4 11.70 44.56 -45.81
N LYS A 5 10.64 45.22 -46.29
CA LYS A 5 9.49 45.63 -45.46
C LYS A 5 8.76 44.41 -44.89
N LEU A 6 8.52 43.37 -45.70
CA LEU A 6 7.90 42.12 -45.24
C LEU A 6 8.76 41.36 -44.21
N ARG A 7 10.08 41.34 -44.39
CA ARG A 7 11.00 40.72 -43.40
C ARG A 7 11.05 41.52 -42.09
N ALA A 8 10.99 42.84 -42.16
CA ALA A 8 10.93 43.69 -40.97
C ALA A 8 9.63 43.47 -40.19
N GLU A 9 8.49 43.40 -40.87
CA GLU A 9 7.18 43.16 -40.26
C GLU A 9 7.08 41.76 -39.63
N ALA A 10 7.62 40.73 -40.29
CA ALA A 10 7.67 39.37 -39.75
C ALA A 10 8.53 39.27 -38.48
N ARG A 11 9.66 39.99 -38.41
CA ARG A 11 10.51 40.05 -37.21
C ARG A 11 9.84 40.80 -36.07
N GLU A 12 9.00 41.79 -36.37
CA GLU A 12 8.26 42.53 -35.35
C GLU A 12 7.12 41.67 -34.77
N LYS A 13 6.36 40.98 -35.62
CA LYS A 13 5.33 40.02 -35.19
C LYS A 13 5.92 38.88 -34.36
N GLY A 14 7.07 38.34 -34.77
CA GLY A 14 7.78 37.30 -34.00
C GLY A 14 8.24 37.78 -32.62
N ARG A 15 8.72 39.03 -32.51
CA ARG A 15 9.10 39.62 -31.21
C ARG A 15 7.90 39.86 -30.31
N ARG A 16 6.76 40.31 -30.85
CA ARG A 16 5.52 40.51 -30.10
C ARG A 16 4.95 39.19 -29.59
N ALA A 17 4.91 38.15 -30.42
CA ALA A 17 4.46 36.82 -30.02
C ALA A 17 5.35 36.21 -28.92
N LYS A 18 6.66 36.45 -28.98
CA LYS A 18 7.58 35.99 -27.93
C LYS A 18 7.39 36.76 -26.61
N ALA A 19 7.20 38.07 -26.68
CA ALA A 19 6.93 38.88 -25.48
C ALA A 19 5.60 38.49 -24.80
N GLU A 20 4.57 38.20 -25.60
CA GLU A 20 3.27 37.75 -25.10
C GLU A 20 3.37 36.38 -24.40
N THR A 21 4.11 35.44 -25.00
CA THR A 21 4.32 34.11 -24.38
C THR A 21 5.16 34.18 -23.11
N GLU A 22 6.18 35.05 -23.05
CA GLU A 22 6.95 35.29 -21.82
C GLU A 22 6.10 35.92 -20.71
N ASP A 23 5.20 36.86 -21.04
CA ASP A 23 4.29 37.45 -20.04
C ASP A 23 3.28 36.43 -19.51
N VAL A 24 2.70 35.60 -20.39
CA VAL A 24 1.80 34.51 -19.98
C VAL A 24 2.52 33.52 -19.07
N LEU A 25 3.74 33.12 -19.44
CA LEU A 25 4.53 32.19 -18.62
C LEU A 25 4.89 32.82 -17.26
N ALA A 26 5.25 34.10 -17.23
CA ALA A 26 5.53 34.83 -16.01
C ALA A 26 4.30 34.93 -15.11
N ARG A 27 3.11 35.15 -15.68
CA ARG A 27 1.84 35.21 -14.96
C ARG A 27 1.46 33.86 -14.38
N VAL A 28 1.58 32.78 -15.15
CA VAL A 28 1.30 31.41 -14.69
C VAL A 28 2.25 31.04 -13.55
N LYS A 29 3.55 31.29 -13.72
CA LYS A 29 4.55 30.97 -12.69
C LYS A 29 4.30 31.72 -11.38
N ARG A 30 3.88 32.99 -11.46
CA ARG A 30 3.52 33.81 -10.30
C ARG A 30 2.27 33.28 -9.62
N SER A 31 1.23 32.95 -10.38
CA SER A 31 -0.01 32.36 -9.87
C SER A 31 0.22 31.00 -9.21
N SER A 32 1.05 30.13 -9.80
CA SER A 32 1.44 28.87 -9.19
C SER A 32 2.18 29.11 -7.87
N ARG A 33 3.13 30.05 -7.83
CA ARG A 33 3.88 30.38 -6.60
C ARG A 33 2.96 30.88 -5.49
N GLU A 34 2.03 31.77 -5.81
CA GLU A 34 1.03 32.27 -4.85
C GLU A 34 0.11 31.15 -4.34
N LEU A 35 -0.27 30.20 -5.21
CA LEU A 35 -1.02 29.00 -4.82
C LEU A 35 -0.21 28.09 -3.89
N TYR A 36 1.08 27.88 -4.19
CA TYR A 36 1.99 27.11 -3.33
C TYR A 36 2.19 27.75 -1.95
N GLU A 37 2.31 29.09 -1.90
CA GLU A 37 2.43 29.84 -0.65
C GLU A 37 1.10 29.86 0.13
N ARG A 38 -0.05 30.04 -0.53
CA ARG A 38 -1.38 29.95 0.09
C ARG A 38 -1.70 28.56 0.63
N MET A 39 -1.24 27.50 -0.03
CA MET A 39 -1.41 26.13 0.43
C MET A 39 -0.43 25.75 1.56
N GLY A 40 0.35 26.70 2.08
CA GLY A 40 1.16 26.51 3.28
C GLY A 40 2.47 25.77 3.06
N GLY A 41 2.99 25.80 1.83
CA GLY A 41 4.31 25.24 1.49
C GLY A 41 4.38 23.71 1.56
N SER A 42 5.36 23.15 0.85
CA SER A 42 5.63 21.70 0.82
C SER A 42 5.70 21.05 2.22
N GLU A 43 6.07 21.81 3.26
CA GLU A 43 6.17 21.35 4.65
C GLU A 43 4.85 20.81 5.25
N ARG A 44 3.68 21.31 4.85
CA ARG A 44 2.39 20.77 5.35
C ARG A 44 1.78 19.71 4.45
N ILE A 45 2.09 19.75 3.15
CA ILE A 45 1.48 18.87 2.15
C ILE A 45 2.16 17.49 2.16
N VAL A 46 3.48 17.44 2.32
CA VAL A 46 4.26 16.20 2.41
C VAL A 46 3.78 15.28 3.54
N PRO A 47 3.60 15.73 4.79
CA PRO A 47 3.11 14.85 5.86
C PRO A 47 1.66 14.39 5.65
N VAL A 48 0.81 15.20 5.01
CA VAL A 48 -0.57 14.80 4.68
C VAL A 48 -0.60 13.75 3.58
N LEU A 49 0.19 13.93 2.52
CA LEU A 49 0.35 12.95 1.44
C LEU A 49 0.91 11.63 1.96
N TRP A 50 1.92 11.68 2.83
CA TRP A 50 2.47 10.49 3.47
C TRP A 50 1.44 9.76 4.33
N ARG A 51 0.66 10.50 5.14
CA ARG A 51 -0.45 9.94 5.91
C ARG A 51 -1.49 9.28 5.00
N LEU A 52 -1.93 9.96 3.94
CA LEU A 52 -2.86 9.37 2.97
C LEU A 52 -2.29 8.10 2.35
N GLY A 53 -1.02 8.12 1.94
CA GLY A 53 -0.34 6.94 1.41
C GLY A 53 -0.33 5.78 2.40
N ALA A 54 -0.03 6.04 3.66
CA ALA A 54 -0.07 5.02 4.72
C ALA A 54 -1.49 4.45 4.91
N TRP A 55 -2.53 5.29 4.89
CA TRP A 55 -3.93 4.84 4.96
C TRP A 55 -4.33 3.99 3.76
N PHE A 56 -3.88 4.33 2.55
CA PHE A 56 -4.12 3.52 1.36
C PHE A 56 -3.46 2.15 1.45
N VAL A 57 -2.19 2.10 1.87
CA VAL A 57 -1.46 0.84 2.06
C VAL A 57 -2.12 -0.01 3.15
N PHE A 58 -2.49 0.60 4.27
CA PHE A 58 -3.21 -0.07 5.34
C PHE A 58 -4.55 -0.63 4.87
N GLY A 59 -5.34 0.17 4.15
CA GLY A 59 -6.61 -0.27 3.57
C GLY A 59 -6.45 -1.43 2.59
N ALA A 60 -5.41 -1.39 1.74
CA ALA A 60 -5.11 -2.46 0.80
C ALA A 60 -4.73 -3.78 1.53
N LEU A 61 -3.86 -3.69 2.55
CA LEU A 61 -3.49 -4.83 3.39
C LEU A 61 -4.70 -5.41 4.14
N ALA A 62 -5.51 -4.54 4.75
CA ALA A 62 -6.72 -4.95 5.46
C ALA A 62 -7.72 -5.64 4.51
N GLY A 63 -7.91 -5.09 3.30
CA GLY A 63 -8.74 -5.69 2.27
C GLY A 63 -8.24 -7.06 1.82
N LEU A 64 -6.93 -7.23 1.65
CA LEU A 64 -6.31 -8.51 1.30
C LEU A 64 -6.55 -9.56 2.39
N VAL A 65 -6.30 -9.20 3.65
CA VAL A 65 -6.52 -10.10 4.81
C VAL A 65 -7.99 -10.48 4.93
N LEU A 66 -8.90 -9.52 4.78
CA LEU A 66 -10.34 -9.77 4.83
C LEU A 66 -10.80 -10.67 3.68
N GLY A 67 -10.29 -10.43 2.47
CA GLY A 67 -10.56 -11.29 1.31
C GLY A 67 -10.10 -12.73 1.55
N LEU A 68 -8.88 -12.90 2.09
CA LEU A 68 -8.35 -14.23 2.44
C LEU A 68 -9.21 -14.93 3.50
N ALA A 69 -9.57 -14.22 4.58
CA ALA A 69 -10.44 -14.74 5.63
C ALA A 69 -11.81 -15.15 5.08
N PHE A 70 -12.39 -14.34 4.17
CA PHE A 70 -13.66 -14.65 3.51
C PHE A 70 -13.54 -15.91 2.64
N THR A 71 -12.47 -16.04 1.84
CA THR A 71 -12.24 -17.24 1.02
C THR A 71 -12.07 -18.48 1.88
N ILE A 72 -11.30 -18.41 2.98
CA ILE A 72 -11.14 -19.53 3.92
C ILE A 72 -12.50 -19.92 4.51
N GLY A 73 -13.29 -18.95 4.96
CA GLY A 73 -14.64 -19.18 5.47
C GLY A 73 -15.56 -19.82 4.43
N LEU A 74 -15.50 -19.37 3.18
CA LEU A 74 -16.28 -19.93 2.07
C LEU A 74 -15.90 -21.39 1.79
N VAL A 75 -14.60 -21.69 1.76
CA VAL A 75 -14.09 -23.07 1.64
C VAL A 75 -14.60 -23.92 2.80
N GLN A 76 -14.58 -23.39 4.01
CA GLN A 76 -15.04 -24.10 5.20
C GLN A 76 -16.55 -24.40 5.15
N ILE A 77 -17.36 -23.47 4.62
CA ILE A 77 -18.78 -23.68 4.36
C ILE A 77 -18.98 -24.77 3.29
N LEU A 78 -18.22 -24.74 2.20
CA LEU A 78 -18.28 -25.77 1.15
C LEU A 78 -17.95 -27.15 1.71
N VAL A 79 -16.89 -27.26 2.52
CA VAL A 79 -16.49 -28.53 3.14
C VAL A 79 -17.55 -29.01 4.13
N LEU A 80 -18.13 -28.12 4.92
CA LEU A 80 -19.24 -28.45 5.83
C LEU A 80 -20.46 -28.97 5.05
N LEU A 81 -20.77 -28.37 3.90
CA LEU A 81 -21.90 -28.77 3.07
C LEU A 81 -21.70 -30.16 2.43
N ILE A 82 -20.46 -30.50 2.05
CA ILE A 82 -20.12 -31.79 1.43
C ILE A 82 -19.97 -32.91 2.46
N ASN A 83 -19.26 -32.65 3.56
CA ASN A 83 -18.89 -33.68 4.55
C ASN A 83 -19.80 -33.72 5.79
N GLY A 84 -20.71 -32.75 5.96
CA GLY A 84 -21.59 -32.63 7.13
C GLY A 84 -20.87 -32.33 8.45
N ARG A 85 -19.54 -32.15 8.42
CA ARG A 85 -18.68 -31.84 9.57
C ARG A 85 -17.64 -30.80 9.16
N PRO A 86 -17.29 -29.86 10.05
CA PRO A 86 -16.21 -28.90 9.78
C PRO A 86 -14.87 -29.63 9.65
N ASN A 87 -13.98 -29.13 8.79
CA ASN A 87 -12.64 -29.69 8.62
C ASN A 87 -11.78 -29.41 9.87
N PRO A 88 -11.36 -30.43 10.64
CA PRO A 88 -10.60 -30.24 11.87
C PRO A 88 -9.25 -29.56 11.63
N ARG A 89 -8.57 -29.89 10.52
CA ARG A 89 -7.26 -29.29 10.17
C ARG A 89 -7.35 -27.77 9.95
N LEU A 90 -8.46 -27.28 9.39
CA LEU A 90 -8.67 -25.85 9.19
C LEU A 90 -8.93 -25.12 10.53
N GLY A 91 -9.67 -25.76 11.43
CA GLY A 91 -9.92 -25.23 12.77
C GLY A 91 -8.64 -25.13 13.61
N ASP A 92 -7.82 -26.18 13.59
CA ASP A 92 -6.54 -26.22 14.29
C ASP A 92 -5.56 -25.17 13.75
N TRP A 93 -5.52 -25.00 12.43
CA TRP A 93 -4.72 -23.95 11.80
C TRP A 93 -5.19 -22.54 12.16
N LEU A 94 -6.51 -22.28 12.17
CA LEU A 94 -7.06 -20.97 12.58
C LEU A 94 -6.74 -20.66 14.05
N SER A 95 -6.84 -21.68 14.92
CA SER A 95 -6.50 -21.58 16.34
C SER A 95 -5.01 -21.31 16.56
N TRP A 96 -4.13 -21.95 15.79
CA TRP A 96 -2.70 -21.66 15.80
C TRP A 96 -2.41 -20.23 15.32
N MET A 97 -3.03 -19.81 14.21
CA MET A 97 -2.87 -18.45 13.67
C MET A 97 -3.27 -17.38 14.69
N GLY A 98 -4.36 -17.59 15.43
CA GLY A 98 -4.79 -16.68 16.51
C GLY A 98 -3.77 -16.60 17.65
N ARG A 99 -3.20 -17.73 18.07
CA ARG A 99 -2.14 -17.77 19.08
C ARG A 99 -0.88 -17.04 18.60
N TYR A 100 -0.50 -17.23 17.34
CA TYR A 100 0.65 -16.59 16.72
C TYR A 100 0.46 -15.06 16.62
N LEU A 101 -0.74 -14.60 16.24
CA LEU A 101 -1.05 -13.17 16.18
C LEU A 101 -1.00 -12.51 17.56
N ASN A 102 -1.49 -13.19 18.61
CA ASN A 102 -1.37 -12.70 19.98
C ASN A 102 0.09 -12.55 20.43
N GLN A 103 0.98 -13.50 20.09
CA GLN A 103 2.42 -13.39 20.40
C GLN A 103 3.05 -12.15 19.74
N ILE A 104 2.66 -11.82 18.50
CA ILE A 104 3.13 -10.61 17.81
C ILE A 104 2.61 -9.35 18.53
N LEU A 105 1.34 -9.33 18.92
CA LEU A 105 0.73 -8.18 19.60
C LEU A 105 1.35 -7.96 20.99
N ASP A 106 1.62 -9.02 21.73
CA ASP A 106 2.28 -8.95 23.04
C ASP A 106 3.71 -8.44 22.92
N TYR A 107 4.46 -8.90 21.90
CA TYR A 107 5.78 -8.36 21.58
C TYR A 107 5.74 -6.86 21.24
N LEU A 108 4.76 -6.41 20.44
CA LEU A 108 4.56 -5.00 20.07
C LEU A 108 4.19 -4.11 21.26
N LYS A 109 3.42 -4.64 22.22
CA LYS A 109 2.98 -3.90 23.41
C LYS A 109 4.07 -3.74 24.48
N ALA A 110 5.18 -4.47 24.36
CA ALA A 110 6.23 -4.54 25.38
C ALA A 110 5.70 -4.89 26.80
N GLU A 111 4.53 -5.53 26.87
CA GLU A 111 3.91 -6.01 28.10
C GLU A 111 4.31 -7.48 28.30
N GLY A 112 4.99 -7.80 29.41
CA GLY A 112 5.24 -9.19 29.85
C GLY A 112 6.43 -9.92 29.22
N GLU A 113 6.57 -11.21 29.56
CA GLU A 113 7.70 -12.13 29.30
C GLU A 113 8.14 -12.27 27.82
N ALA A 114 7.54 -11.54 26.88
CA ALA A 114 7.97 -11.44 25.48
C ALA A 114 9.38 -10.87 25.30
N ARG A 115 9.99 -10.26 26.33
CA ARG A 115 11.44 -9.98 26.38
C ARG A 115 12.29 -11.26 26.46
N ALA A 116 11.72 -12.38 26.86
CA ALA A 116 12.38 -13.68 27.05
C ALA A 116 12.09 -14.69 25.93
N LEU A 117 11.24 -14.37 24.95
CA LEU A 117 11.05 -15.15 23.73
C LEU A 117 11.97 -14.61 22.62
N PRO A 118 13.16 -15.19 22.42
CA PRO A 118 13.93 -14.90 21.22
C PRO A 118 13.12 -15.37 20.02
N PHE A 119 12.99 -14.52 19.02
CA PHE A 119 12.53 -14.93 17.69
C PHE A 119 13.24 -16.23 17.29
N PRO A 120 12.52 -17.26 16.80
CA PRO A 120 11.16 -17.23 16.24
C PRO A 120 10.01 -17.48 17.23
N PHE A 121 8.85 -16.90 16.92
CA PHE A 121 7.56 -17.21 17.56
C PHE A 121 7.18 -18.69 17.30
N GLY A 122 6.32 -19.27 18.15
CA GLY A 122 6.15 -20.74 18.26
C GLY A 122 5.94 -21.47 16.92
N PRO A 123 6.43 -22.72 16.79
CA PRO A 123 6.42 -23.45 15.52
C PRO A 123 5.00 -23.63 14.96
N ALA A 124 4.90 -23.63 13.63
CA ALA A 124 3.67 -24.02 12.94
C ALA A 124 3.28 -25.44 13.33
N PRO A 125 1.98 -25.79 13.38
CA PRO A 125 1.58 -27.18 13.49
C PRO A 125 2.14 -27.87 12.25
N GLU A 126 3.20 -28.62 12.44
CA GLU A 126 3.74 -29.52 11.43
C GLU A 126 2.55 -30.37 10.99
N ALA A 127 2.20 -30.27 9.71
CA ALA A 127 1.32 -31.26 9.12
C ALA A 127 2.06 -32.57 9.33
N GLU A 128 1.54 -33.40 10.25
CA GLU A 128 2.11 -34.70 10.60
C GLU A 128 2.71 -35.31 9.35
N GLU A 129 4.03 -35.42 9.33
CA GLU A 129 4.77 -36.06 8.26
C GLU A 129 4.25 -37.49 8.17
N GLU A 130 3.30 -37.69 7.27
CA GLU A 130 2.97 -39.00 6.73
C GLU A 130 4.10 -39.36 5.74
N ASP A 131 5.36 -39.33 6.21
CA ASP A 131 6.45 -40.00 5.52
C ASP A 131 6.41 -41.45 5.96
N GLY A 132 6.06 -42.29 5.00
CA GLY A 132 5.76 -43.69 5.23
C GLY A 132 7.00 -44.42 5.71
N ASP A 133 6.87 -45.03 6.89
CA ASP A 133 7.71 -46.17 7.29
C ASP A 133 7.29 -47.42 6.47
N ARG A 134 7.46 -47.31 5.14
CA ARG A 134 7.51 -48.39 4.17
C ARG A 134 8.90 -48.39 3.54
N ALA A 135 9.95 -48.64 4.31
CA ALA A 135 11.19 -49.19 3.80
C ALA A 135 12.15 -49.56 4.94
N GLY A 136 12.15 -50.83 5.35
CA GLY A 136 13.18 -51.33 6.26
C GLY A 136 12.98 -52.80 6.60
N SER A 137 13.54 -53.66 5.75
CA SER A 137 13.59 -55.13 5.87
C SER A 137 14.18 -55.65 7.17
#